data_AF-A0A6P0GFM6-F1
#
_entry.id   AF-A0A6P0GFM6-F1
#
_cell.length_a   1.000
_cell.length_b   1.000
_cell.length_c   1.000
_cell.angle_alpha   90.00
_cell.angle_beta   90.00
_cell.angle_gamma   90.00
#
_symmetry.space_group_name_H-M   'P 1'
#
loop_
_entity.id
_entity.type
_entity.pdbx_description
1 polymer ?
#
loop_
_entity_poly.entity_id
_entity_poly.type
_entity_poly.pdbx_seq_one_letter_code
_entity_poly.pdbx_strand_id
1 'polypeptide(L)'
;MHFRRSGGLFAGNRLEVDVSREDLDPAAAEALDRVLDGPRPDAPPAPAGAADGYQYDLTVRRGEEVVSLRLDESGLPPELVPLIDALEQRALDRRG
;
A
#
# COMPACT_ATOMS: atom_id res chain seq x y z
N MET A 1 -8.02 6.06 -4.17
CA MET A 1 -6.76 5.35 -3.87
C MET A 1 -7.06 3.86 -3.94
N HIS A 2 -6.14 3.10 -4.50
CA HIS A 2 -6.27 1.65 -4.62
C HIS A 2 -5.16 0.99 -3.80
N PHE A 3 -5.54 0.13 -2.87
CA PHE A 3 -4.63 -0.67 -2.07
C PHE A 3 -4.73 -2.12 -2.50
N ARG A 4 -3.57 -2.75 -2.68
CA ARG A 4 -3.47 -4.19 -2.94
C ARG A 4 -2.36 -4.78 -2.11
N ARG A 5 -2.68 -5.82 -1.34
CA ARG A 5 -1.71 -6.69 -0.69
C ARG A 5 -1.65 -8.03 -1.43
N SER A 6 -0.45 -8.46 -1.77
CA SER A 6 -0.18 -9.75 -2.42
C SER A 6 1.07 -10.37 -1.81
N GLY A 7 1.08 -11.67 -1.53
CA GLY A 7 2.22 -12.35 -0.94
C GLY A 7 1.84 -13.22 0.26
N GLY A 8 2.84 -13.82 0.89
CA GLY A 8 2.70 -14.89 1.88
C GLY A 8 2.67 -16.29 1.24
N LEU A 9 3.06 -17.30 2.03
CA LEU A 9 3.24 -18.71 1.64
C LEU A 9 2.03 -19.38 0.93
N PHE A 10 0.87 -18.71 0.93
CA PHE A 10 -0.36 -19.18 0.30
C PHE A 10 -0.80 -18.19 -0.78
N ALA A 11 -0.71 -18.61 -2.04
CA ALA A 11 -1.07 -17.87 -3.25
C ALA A 11 -2.56 -17.43 -3.36
N GLY A 12 -3.33 -17.45 -2.27
CA GLY A 12 -4.76 -17.11 -2.21
C GLY A 12 -5.14 -15.90 -1.35
N ASN A 13 -4.21 -15.29 -0.61
CA ASN A 13 -4.50 -14.15 0.28
C ASN A 13 -4.22 -12.79 -0.37
N ARG A 14 -4.78 -12.56 -1.57
CA ARG A 14 -4.82 -11.23 -2.16
C ARG A 14 -5.91 -10.42 -1.47
N LEU A 15 -5.54 -9.31 -0.83
CA LEU A 15 -6.48 -8.30 -0.37
C LEU A 15 -6.40 -7.11 -1.30
N GLU A 16 -7.56 -6.56 -1.65
CA GLU A 16 -7.66 -5.39 -2.49
C GLU A 16 -8.81 -4.53 -1.99
N VAL A 17 -8.58 -3.22 -1.87
CA VAL A 17 -9.64 -2.28 -1.52
C VAL A 17 -9.40 -0.94 -2.20
N ASP A 18 -10.48 -0.41 -2.76
CA ASP A 18 -10.56 0.96 -3.23
C ASP A 18 -11.13 1.84 -2.11
N VAL A 19 -10.35 2.86 -1.77
CA VAL A 19 -10.66 3.83 -0.71
C VAL A 19 -10.48 5.22 -1.29
N SER A 20 -11.44 6.12 -1.10
CA SER A 20 -11.26 7.51 -1.53
C SER A 20 -10.27 8.21 -0.60
N ARG A 21 -9.51 9.17 -1.12
CA ARG A 21 -8.52 9.89 -0.30
C ARG A 21 -9.18 10.65 0.86
N GLU A 22 -10.42 11.08 0.67
CA GLU A 22 -11.26 11.71 1.69
C GLU A 22 -11.68 10.77 2.83
N ASP A 23 -11.67 9.45 2.61
CA ASP A 23 -11.99 8.44 3.63
C ASP A 23 -10.76 8.05 4.46
N LEU A 24 -9.57 8.57 4.11
CA LEU A 24 -8.36 8.33 4.88
C LEU A 24 -8.30 9.29 6.07
N ASP A 25 -7.74 8.80 7.16
CA ASP A 25 -7.40 9.68 8.27
C ASP A 25 -6.40 10.76 7.80
N PRO A 26 -6.60 12.05 8.14
CA PRO A 26 -5.73 13.13 7.68
C PRO A 26 -4.26 12.89 8.06
N ALA A 27 -3.98 12.30 9.22
CA ALA A 27 -2.60 12.01 9.61
C ALA A 27 -1.97 10.91 8.72
N ALA A 28 -2.78 9.92 8.32
CA ALA A 28 -2.34 8.85 7.43
C ALA A 28 -2.15 9.35 5.99
N ALA A 29 -3.01 10.26 5.53
CA ALA A 29 -2.86 10.94 4.25
C ALA A 29 -1.60 11.82 4.21
N GLU A 30 -1.28 12.53 5.29
CA GLU A 30 -0.04 13.31 5.39
C GLU A 30 1.22 12.43 5.40
N ALA A 31 1.21 11.30 6.12
CA ALA A 31 2.34 10.36 6.13
C ALA A 31 2.57 9.77 4.73
N LEU A 32 1.49 9.36 4.06
CA LEU A 32 1.56 8.92 2.66
C LEU A 32 2.10 10.03 1.76
N ASP A 33 1.72 11.30 2.01
CA ASP A 33 2.26 12.42 1.27
C ASP A 33 3.75 12.62 1.45
N ARG A 34 4.26 12.57 2.68
CA ARG A 34 5.69 12.67 2.95
C ARG A 34 6.49 11.56 2.28
N VAL A 35 5.97 10.32 2.25
CA VAL A 35 6.64 9.21 1.58
C VAL A 35 6.63 9.37 0.06
N LEU A 36 5.53 9.87 -0.51
CA LEU A 36 5.40 10.08 -1.95
C LEU A 36 6.18 11.30 -2.47
N ASP A 37 6.34 12.34 -1.65
CA ASP A 37 7.17 13.53 -1.91
C ASP A 37 8.65 13.32 -1.54
N GLY A 38 8.94 12.29 -0.75
CA GLY A 38 10.31 11.85 -0.44
C GLY A 38 11.04 11.29 -1.67
N PRO A 39 12.34 10.94 -1.53
CA PRO A 39 13.06 10.28 -2.60
C PRO A 39 12.34 8.97 -2.96
N ARG A 40 11.62 8.97 -4.10
CA ARG A 40 11.01 7.75 -4.63
C ARG A 40 12.14 6.73 -4.75
N PRO A 41 11.99 5.51 -4.20
CA PRO A 41 12.86 4.43 -4.61
C PRO A 41 12.62 4.30 -6.13
N ASP A 42 13.60 4.72 -6.92
CA ASP A 42 13.68 4.57 -8.38
C ASP A 42 13.91 3.09 -8.72
N ALA A 43 13.16 2.21 -8.06
CA ALA A 43 13.33 0.78 -8.12
C ALA A 43 12.48 0.27 -9.28
N PRO A 44 13.09 -0.24 -10.37
CA PRO A 44 12.35 -1.01 -11.35
C PRO A 44 11.62 -2.15 -10.62
N PRO A 45 10.47 -2.64 -11.15
CA PRO A 45 9.72 -3.69 -10.50
C PRO A 45 10.63 -4.89 -10.28
N ALA A 46 10.97 -5.17 -9.02
CA ALA A 46 11.64 -6.40 -8.67
C ALA A 46 10.77 -7.57 -9.19
N PRO A 47 11.36 -8.58 -9.85
CA PRO A 47 10.59 -9.73 -10.30
C PRO A 47 9.91 -10.35 -9.08
N ALA A 48 8.59 -10.52 -9.18
CA ALA A 48 7.76 -11.16 -8.18
C ALA A 48 8.27 -12.60 -7.95
N GLY A 49 9.17 -12.80 -7.00
CA GLY A 49 9.81 -14.10 -6.85
C GLY A 49 10.71 -14.33 -5.64
N ALA A 50 10.93 -13.36 -4.76
CA ALA A 50 11.90 -13.57 -3.68
C ALA A 50 11.57 -12.82 -2.38
N ALA A 51 10.43 -13.12 -1.78
CA ALA A 51 10.27 -13.01 -0.33
C ALA A 51 9.06 -13.83 0.10
N ASP A 52 9.21 -14.67 1.14
CA ASP A 52 8.11 -15.31 1.86
C ASP A 52 7.15 -14.31 2.56
N GLY A 53 7.38 -13.00 2.40
CA GLY A 53 6.63 -11.91 3.02
C GLY A 53 5.49 -11.35 2.17
N TYR A 54 4.81 -10.35 2.72
CA TYR A 54 3.77 -9.59 2.03
C TYR A 54 4.36 -8.45 1.21
N GLN A 55 3.80 -8.23 0.04
CA GLN A 55 4.01 -7.07 -0.81
C GLN A 55 2.74 -6.20 -0.80
N TYR A 56 2.93 -4.90 -0.67
CA TYR A 56 1.90 -3.88 -0.63
C TYR A 56 2.07 -2.96 -1.85
N ASP A 57 1.08 -2.94 -2.72
CA ASP A 57 0.96 -2.00 -3.84
C ASP A 57 -0.08 -0.93 -3.48
N LEU A 58 0.32 0.34 -3.49
CA LEU A 58 -0.52 1.51 -3.23
C LEU A 58 -0.56 2.38 -4.48
N THR A 59 -1.73 2.55 -5.07
CA THR A 59 -1.92 3.48 -6.20
C THR A 59 -2.73 4.69 -5.72
N VAL A 60 -2.09 5.85 -5.72
CA VAL A 60 -2.67 7.12 -5.29
C VAL A 60 -2.87 8.02 -6.50
N ARG A 61 -4.10 8.49 -6.70
CA ARG A 61 -4.40 9.52 -7.70
C ARG A 61 -4.37 10.89 -7.03
N ARG A 62 -3.56 11.81 -7.55
CA ARG A 62 -3.40 13.20 -7.11
C ARG A 62 -3.66 14.14 -8.28
N GLY A 63 -4.91 14.60 -8.41
CA GLY A 63 -5.30 15.39 -9.58
C GLY A 63 -5.07 14.60 -10.88
N GLU A 64 -4.20 15.11 -11.75
CA GLU A 64 -3.82 14.45 -13.01
C GLU A 64 -2.68 13.42 -12.85
N GLU A 65 -1.94 13.43 -11.73
CA GLU A 65 -0.86 12.49 -11.51
C GLU A 65 -1.36 11.20 -10.84
N VAL A 66 -0.88 10.05 -11.32
CA VAL A 66 -1.09 8.75 -10.69
C VAL A 66 0.26 8.25 -10.20
N VAL A 67 0.39 8.08 -8.89
CA VAL A 67 1.61 7.59 -8.26
C VAL A 67 1.35 6.20 -7.72
N SER A 68 2.21 5.26 -8.10
CA SER A 68 2.19 3.89 -7.60
C SER A 68 3.40 3.65 -6.73
N LEU A 69 3.17 3.23 -5.50
CA LEU A 69 4.18 2.89 -4.50
C LEU A 69 4.10 1.40 -4.22
N ARG A 70 5.24 0.70 -4.30
CA ARG A 70 5.36 -0.70 -3.91
C ARG A 70 6.27 -0.81 -2.70
N LEU A 71 5.81 -1.49 -1.67
CA LEU A 71 6.49 -1.68 -0.40
C LEU A 71 6.44 -3.16 -0.03
N ASP A 72 7.52 -3.67 0.56
CA ASP A 72 7.56 -5.00 1.15
C ASP A 72 7.38 -4.88 2.66
N GLU A 73 6.92 -5.94 3.34
CA GLU A 73 6.77 -5.96 4.81
C GLU A 73 8.05 -5.51 5.55
N SER A 74 9.22 -5.90 5.05
CA SER A 74 10.52 -5.51 5.62
C SER A 74 10.95 -4.08 5.28
N GLY A 75 10.37 -3.48 4.23
CA GLY A 75 10.66 -2.13 3.73
C GLY A 75 9.61 -1.09 4.11
N LEU A 76 8.59 -1.48 4.90
CA LEU A 76 7.48 -0.60 5.26
C LEU A 76 7.94 0.47 6.26
N PRO A 77 7.82 1.77 5.93
CA PRO A 77 8.09 2.84 6.88
C PRO A 77 7.17 2.72 8.11
N PRO A 78 7.68 2.91 9.34
CA PRO A 78 6.87 2.79 10.55
C PRO A 78 5.70 3.80 10.58
N GLU A 79 5.83 4.92 9.89
CA GLU A 79 4.76 5.92 9.72
C GLU A 79 3.60 5.44 8.84
N LEU A 80 3.83 4.45 7.95
CA LEU A 80 2.80 3.86 7.09
C LEU A 80 2.15 2.62 7.69
N VAL A 81 2.73 1.99 8.71
CA VAL A 81 2.13 0.85 9.44
C VAL A 81 0.66 1.10 9.81
N PRO A 82 0.28 2.20 10.50
CA PRO A 82 -1.12 2.42 10.86
C PRO A 82 -2.04 2.61 9.64
N LEU A 83 -1.51 3.15 8.53
CA LEU A 83 -2.26 3.26 7.29
C LEU A 83 -2.52 1.88 6.67
N ILE A 84 -1.49 1.04 6.59
CA ILE A 84 -1.61 -0.32 6.05
C ILE A 84 -2.58 -1.15 6.87
N ASP A 85 -2.46 -1.14 8.20
CA ASP A 85 -3.37 -1.86 9.09
C ASP A 85 -4.83 -1.44 8.87
N ALA A 86 -5.10 -0.13 8.75
CA ALA A 86 -6.44 0.38 8.50
C ALA A 86 -6.99 -0.05 7.12
N LEU A 87 -6.16 -0.05 6.08
CA LEU A 87 -6.52 -0.49 4.73
C LEU A 87 -6.77 -2.00 4.68
N GLU A 88 -5.95 -2.78 5.37
CA GLU A 88 -6.11 -4.23 5.50
C GLU A 88 -7.41 -4.57 6.23
N GLN A 89 -7.71 -3.91 7.35
CA GLN A 89 -8.97 -4.10 8.07
C GLN A 89 -10.17 -3.76 7.19
N ARG A 90 -10.13 -2.65 6.44
CA ARG A 90 -11.18 -2.31 5.46
C ARG A 90 -11.33 -3.35 4.34
N ALA A 91 -10.22 -3.89 3.85
CA ALA A 91 -10.25 -4.93 2.83
C ALA A 91 -10.82 -6.25 3.36
N LEU A 92 -10.54 -6.58 4.62
CA LEU A 92 -11.11 -7.75 5.30
C LEU A 92 -12.60 -7.59 5.55
N ASP A 93 -13.05 -6.43 6.01
CA ASP A 93 -14.46 -6.10 6.26
C ASP A 93 -15.29 -6.17 4.96
N ARG A 94 -14.73 -5.73 3.82
CA ARG A 94 -15.34 -5.83 2.49
C ARG A 94 -15.43 -7.26 1.93
N ARG A 95 -14.69 -8.22 2.50
CA ARG A 95 -14.67 -9.63 2.07
C ARG A 95 -15.62 -10.51 2.88
N GLY A 96 -16.11 -10.04 4.03
CA GLY A 96 -17.09 -10.71 4.89
C GLY A 96 -18.53 -10.42 4.50
#